data_AF-W4RHJ0-F1
#
_entry.id   AF-W4RHJ0-F1
#
_cell.length_a   1.000
_cell.length_b   1.000
_cell.length_c   1.000
_cell.angle_alpha   90.00
_cell.angle_beta   90.00
_cell.angle_gamma   90.00
#
_symmetry.space_group_name_H-M   'P 1'
#
loop_
_entity.id
_entity.type
_entity.pdbx_description
1 polymer ?
#
loop_
_entity_poly.entity_id
_entity_poly.type
_entity_poly.pdbx_seq_one_letter_code
_entity_poly.pdbx_strand_id
1 'polypeptide(L)'
;MYPEVNEMKWYCTMKNVQWKNHGFPNSKLLTLLQAHNISKFQTHRAMDDITYLTELLKQQNPNGDYYLKEVLDYGPMRKYQPAQKQRRRMFY
;
A
#
# COMPACT_ATOMS: atom_id res chain seq x y z
N MET A 1 -7.60 9.54 13.14
CA MET A 1 -7.22 8.13 13.34
C MET A 1 -7.39 7.82 14.81
N TYR A 2 -7.95 6.66 15.16
CA TYR A 2 -8.04 6.25 16.56
C TYR A 2 -6.63 6.06 17.16
N PRO A 3 -6.37 6.46 18.42
CA PRO A 3 -5.04 6.42 19.00
C PRO A 3 -4.40 5.04 18.98
N GLU A 4 -5.12 4.00 19.41
CA GLU A 4 -4.66 2.62 19.47
C GLU A 4 -4.30 2.06 18.09
N VAL A 5 -5.05 2.50 17.06
CA VAL A 5 -4.78 2.14 15.67
C VAL A 5 -3.51 2.84 15.19
N ASN A 6 -3.27 4.09 15.58
CA ASN A 6 -2.06 4.86 15.19
C ASN A 6 -0.77 4.33 15.81
N GLU A 7 -0.88 3.61 16.93
CA GLU A 7 0.26 2.98 17.60
C GLU A 7 0.69 1.65 16.94
N MET A 8 -0.14 1.08 16.06
CA MET A 8 0.21 -0.12 15.32
C MET A 8 1.25 0.12 14.22
N LYS A 9 1.96 -0.94 13.83
CA LYS A 9 2.88 -0.92 12.68
C LYS A 9 2.07 -1.01 11.37
N TRP A 10 1.93 0.10 10.68
CA TRP A 10 1.23 0.16 9.39
C TRP A 10 2.18 -0.07 8.23
N TYR A 11 1.79 -0.93 7.29
CA TYR A 11 2.55 -1.16 6.05
C TYR A 11 1.68 -0.76 4.85
N CYS A 12 2.32 -0.23 3.80
CA CYS A 12 1.59 0.24 2.62
C CYS A 12 2.21 -0.33 1.36
N THR A 13 1.52 -1.26 0.71
CA THR A 13 2.00 -1.88 -0.53
C THR A 13 2.22 -0.87 -1.66
N MET A 14 1.47 0.23 -1.70
CA MET A 14 1.68 1.29 -2.69
C MET A 14 2.99 2.08 -2.49
N LYS A 15 3.49 2.19 -1.25
CA LYS A 15 4.69 2.97 -0.92
C LYS A 15 5.92 2.09 -0.68
N ASN A 16 5.72 0.94 -0.05
CA ASN A 16 6.78 0.04 0.39
C ASN A 16 7.30 -0.87 -0.72
N VAL A 17 6.55 -1.05 -1.82
CA VAL A 17 6.98 -1.85 -2.98
C VAL A 17 7.26 -0.92 -4.17
N GLN A 18 8.41 -1.13 -4.81
CA GLN A 18 8.86 -0.30 -5.93
C GLN A 18 8.29 -0.80 -7.26
N TRP A 19 6.95 -0.83 -7.38
CA TRP A 19 6.25 -1.40 -8.55
C TRP A 19 6.77 -0.91 -9.91
N LYS A 20 7.12 0.37 -10.03
CA LYS A 20 7.67 0.92 -11.28
C LYS A 20 9.02 0.32 -11.65
N ASN A 21 9.87 0.04 -10.66
CA ASN A 21 11.18 -0.58 -10.89
C ASN A 21 11.04 -2.05 -11.28
N HIS A 22 9.94 -2.69 -10.87
CA HIS A 22 9.57 -4.05 -11.29
C HIS A 22 8.90 -4.08 -12.67
N GLY A 23 8.78 -2.95 -13.37
CA GLY A 23 8.24 -2.87 -14.73
C GLY A 23 6.73 -2.62 -14.81
N PHE A 24 6.04 -2.37 -13.69
CA PHE A 24 4.61 -2.04 -13.72
C PHE A 24 4.38 -0.56 -13.99
N PRO A 25 3.37 -0.19 -14.80
CA PRO A 25 3.13 1.20 -15.15
C PRO A 25 2.63 2.04 -13.97
N ASN A 26 1.97 1.41 -12.99
CA ASN A 26 1.47 2.07 -11.78
C ASN A 26 1.22 1.03 -10.66
N SER A 27 0.88 1.54 -9.47
CA SER A 27 0.62 0.74 -8.26
C SER A 27 -0.87 0.48 -8.01
N LYS A 28 -1.76 0.63 -9.02
CA LYS A 28 -3.19 0.33 -8.85
C LYS A 28 -3.33 -1.18 -8.73
N LEU A 29 -4.10 -1.62 -7.72
CA LEU A 29 -4.28 -3.04 -7.44
C LEU A 29 -4.70 -3.82 -8.69
N LEU A 30 -5.73 -3.37 -9.43
CA LEU A 30 -6.18 -4.04 -10.65
C LEU A 30 -5.09 -4.21 -11.72
N THR A 31 -4.24 -3.20 -11.93
CA THR A 31 -3.11 -3.28 -12.87
C THR A 31 -2.13 -4.38 -12.46
N LEU A 32 -1.82 -4.46 -11.17
CA LEU A 32 -0.92 -5.48 -10.63
C LEU A 32 -1.55 -6.88 -10.72
N LEU A 33 -2.84 -7.01 -10.38
CA LEU A 33 -3.56 -8.29 -10.49
C LEU A 33 -3.61 -8.81 -11.93
N GLN A 34 -3.84 -7.91 -12.90
CA GLN A 34 -3.85 -8.26 -14.32
C GLN A 34 -2.47 -8.74 -14.78
N ALA A 35 -1.40 -8.03 -14.39
CA ALA A 35 -0.05 -8.40 -14.76
C ALA A 35 0.40 -9.76 -14.17
N HIS A 36 -0.17 -10.14 -13.03
CA HIS A 36 0.07 -11.42 -12.38
C HIS A 36 -0.99 -12.50 -12.70
N ASN A 37 -1.90 -12.26 -13.65
CA ASN A 37 -2.98 -13.19 -14.01
C ASN A 37 -3.89 -13.64 -12.84
N ILE A 38 -4.03 -12.82 -11.80
CA ILE A 38 -4.85 -13.13 -10.62
C ILE A 38 -6.32 -12.78 -10.85
N SER A 39 -6.58 -11.58 -11.38
CA SER A 39 -7.93 -11.14 -11.74
C SER A 39 -7.89 -10.12 -12.87
N LYS A 40 -8.94 -10.12 -13.68
CA LYS A 40 -9.14 -9.17 -14.79
C LYS A 40 -10.14 -8.06 -14.45
N PHE A 41 -10.91 -8.21 -13.37
CA PHE A 41 -11.98 -7.30 -12.98
C PHE A 41 -11.89 -6.96 -11.49
N GLN A 42 -12.42 -5.80 -11.13
CA GLN A 42 -12.56 -5.38 -9.74
C GLN A 42 -14.04 -5.28 -9.40
N THR A 43 -14.45 -5.97 -8.34
CA THR A 43 -15.81 -5.91 -7.79
C THR A 43 -16.02 -4.71 -6.86
N HIS A 44 -14.93 -4.01 -6.51
CA HIS A 44 -14.84 -2.90 -5.56
C HIS A 44 -15.40 -3.22 -4.17
N ARG A 45 -15.37 -4.49 -3.79
CA ARG A 45 -15.67 -4.92 -2.42
C ARG A 45 -14.39 -4.97 -1.61
N ALA A 46 -14.41 -4.36 -0.43
CA ALA A 46 -13.24 -4.32 0.46
C ALA A 46 -12.68 -5.71 0.78
N MET A 47 -13.55 -6.72 0.95
CA MET A 47 -13.12 -8.09 1.20
C MET A 47 -12.40 -8.71 -0.01
N ASP A 48 -12.84 -8.40 -1.22
CA ASP A 48 -12.22 -8.91 -2.45
C ASP A 48 -10.86 -8.24 -2.64
N ASP A 49 -10.75 -6.93 -2.34
CA ASP A 49 -9.46 -6.23 -2.36
C ASP A 49 -8.45 -6.83 -1.36
N ILE A 50 -8.90 -7.23 -0.16
CA ILE A 50 -8.04 -7.92 0.83
C ILE A 50 -7.57 -9.28 0.30
N THR A 51 -8.50 -10.05 -0.26
CA THR A 51 -8.20 -11.39 -0.79
C THR A 51 -7.21 -11.30 -1.95
N TYR A 52 -7.49 -10.45 -2.92
CA TYR A 52 -6.61 -10.24 -4.08
C TYR A 52 -5.26 -9.66 -3.70
N LEU A 53 -5.20 -8.72 -2.75
CA LEU A 53 -3.93 -8.19 -2.27
C LEU A 53 -3.10 -9.29 -1.59
N THR A 54 -3.74 -10.17 -0.82
CA THR A 54 -3.05 -11.30 -0.17
C THR A 54 -2.48 -12.27 -1.19
N GLU A 55 -3.23 -12.59 -2.26
CA GLU A 55 -2.72 -13.42 -3.36
C GLU A 55 -1.58 -12.74 -4.13
N LEU A 56 -1.66 -11.42 -4.34
CA LEU A 56 -0.58 -10.64 -4.95
C LEU A 56 0.69 -10.68 -4.07
N LEU A 57 0.56 -10.55 -2.74
CA LEU A 57 1.70 -10.54 -1.83
C LEU A 57 2.46 -11.87 -1.76
N LYS A 58 1.82 -12.98 -2.16
CA LYS A 58 2.43 -14.30 -2.34
C LYS A 58 3.16 -14.44 -3.68
N GLN A 59 3.02 -13.50 -4.61
CA GLN A 59 3.76 -13.52 -5.87
C GLN A 59 5.20 -13.03 -5.65
N GLN A 60 6.08 -13.47 -6.55
CA GLN A 60 7.48 -13.05 -6.56
C GLN A 60 7.65 -11.79 -7.41
N ASN A 61 8.55 -10.93 -6.95
CA ASN A 61 9.11 -9.84 -7.74
C ASN A 61 10.13 -10.38 -8.76
N PRO A 62 10.60 -9.56 -9.71
CA PRO A 62 11.58 -9.99 -10.71
C PRO A 62 12.91 -10.53 -10.15
N ASN A 63 13.24 -10.23 -8.89
CA ASN A 63 14.44 -10.72 -8.22
C ASN A 63 14.23 -12.10 -7.56
N GLY A 64 13.02 -12.66 -7.63
CA GLY A 64 12.66 -13.96 -7.04
C GLY A 64 12.20 -13.91 -5.58
N ASP A 65 12.12 -12.72 -4.99
CA ASP A 65 11.62 -12.53 -3.62
C ASP A 65 10.12 -12.28 -3.60
N TYR A 66 9.42 -12.71 -2.55
CA TYR A 66 7.99 -12.40 -2.39
C TYR A 66 7.76 -10.90 -2.17
N TYR A 67 6.69 -10.34 -2.75
CA TYR A 67 6.35 -8.93 -2.49
C TYR A 67 6.07 -8.66 -1.01
N LEU A 68 5.55 -9.64 -0.25
CA LEU A 68 5.40 -9.51 1.20
C LEU A 68 6.72 -9.20 1.89
N LYS A 69 7.82 -9.85 1.47
CA LYS A 69 9.16 -9.61 2.02
C LYS A 69 9.58 -8.16 1.76
N GLU A 70 9.42 -7.68 0.52
CA GLU A 70 9.75 -6.29 0.16
C GLU A 70 8.97 -5.26 0.99
N VAL A 71 7.67 -5.52 1.22
CA VAL A 71 6.83 -4.66 2.08
C VAL A 71 7.39 -4.57 3.50
N LEU A 72 7.81 -5.70 4.06
CA LEU A 72 8.33 -5.81 5.43
C LEU A 72 9.74 -5.21 5.55
N ASP A 73 10.61 -5.45 4.57
CA ASP A 73 11.99 -4.95 4.53
C ASP A 73 12.03 -3.42 4.48
N TYR A 74 11.06 -2.78 3.82
CA TYR A 74 10.94 -1.31 3.83
C TYR A 74 10.59 -0.77 5.23
N GLY A 75 9.86 -1.55 6.02
CA GLY A 75 9.45 -1.19 7.38
C GLY A 75 8.14 -0.39 7.47
N PRO A 76 7.66 -0.15 8.70
CA PRO A 76 6.36 0.48 8.91
C PRO A 76 6.35 1.96 8.52
N MET A 77 5.20 2.43 8.04
CA MET A 77 4.91 3.83 7.81
C MET A 77 5.04 4.64 9.11
N ARG A 78 5.37 5.92 8.93
CA ARG A 78 5.33 6.90 10.03
C ARG A 78 3.91 6.99 10.59
N LYS A 79 3.81 7.13 11.91
CA LYS A 79 2.55 7.38 12.61
C LYS A 79 1.84 8.61 12.02
N TYR A 80 0.53 8.52 11.93
CA TYR A 80 -0.31 9.63 11.49
C TYR A 80 -0.17 10.81 12.47
N GLN A 81 0.11 11.98 11.92
CA GLN A 81 0.06 13.26 12.63
C GLN A 81 -0.97 14.15 11.93
N PRO A 82 -2.01 14.63 12.63
CA PRO A 82 -2.99 15.53 12.02
C PRO A 82 -2.32 16.84 11.62
N ALA A 83 -2.71 17.40 10.48
CA ALA A 83 -2.19 18.69 10.03
C ALA A 83 -2.50 19.76 11.09
N GLN A 84 -1.48 20.50 11.54
CA GLN A 84 -1.68 21.64 12.42
C GLN A 84 -2.49 22.72 11.69
N LYS A 85 -3.67 23.08 12.22
CA LYS A 85 -4.43 24.24 11.74
C LYS A 85 -3.57 25.49 11.98
N GLN A 86 -3.05 26.10 10.91
CA GLN A 86 -2.48 27.44 10.99
C GLN A 86 -3.55 28.40 11.50
N ARG A 87 -3.41 28.89 12.74
CA ARG A 87 -4.20 30.02 13.22
C ARG A 87 -3.70 31.24 12.46
N ARG A 88 -4.47 31.73 11.48
CA ARG A 88 -4.23 33.04 10.85
C ARG A 88 -4.15 34.07 11.98
N ARG A 89 -2.97 34.64 12.20
CA ARG A 89 -2.82 35.81 13.07
C ARG A 89 -3.52 36.97 12.35
N MET A 90 -4.71 37.37 12.82
CA MET A 90 -5.24 38.69 12.48
C MET A 90 -4.38 39.70 13.21
N PHE A 91 -3.62 40.49 12.46
CA PHE A 91 -3.02 41.71 12.96
C PHE A 91 -4.11 42.77 12.95
N TYR A 92 -4.37 43.36 14.12
CA TYR A 92 -5.21 44.55 14.31
C TYR A 92 -4.36 45.79 14.18
#